data_AF-A0AA39MYZ3-F1
#
_entry.id   AF-A0AA39MYZ3-F1
#
_cell.length_a   1.000
_cell.length_b   1.000
_cell.length_c   1.000
_cell.angle_alpha   90.00
_cell.angle_beta   90.00
_cell.angle_gamma   90.00
#
_symmetry.space_group_name_H-M   'P 1'
#
loop_
_entity.id
_entity.type
_entity.pdbx_description
1 polymer ?
#
loop_
_entity_poly.entity_id
_entity_poly.type
_entity_poly.pdbx_seq_one_letter_code
_entity_poly.pdbx_strand_id
1 'polypeptide(L)'
;MSSSTIELFPAPSSAPSSLTPVFLPGADAESTLALQSVLRDDHEKWHTFFNSRRFHNHIVHHVLAVWALGASKEIIEAVYREDSPSQKPAIKSPGPISSANFNVHLGDEKYYGAYMTFFKDKIAEEGIASVLEEFVFSESANVDATTNGNQQPGMLNRLMAGLVHPMIHTGYGLEFGLPGIVVEGLAQTAVHSDTLQNLLPYSVLISVAALDAQAEKATALEAPDLPSGKKGTHAFDILARVLKDETLTIPPGGDEIPIGSTITANGEALFRYTNQWSLHLSNPQELRRKIEELQWMTTIIYAIGGYKPGKRFHADFFLMHLVTSALFLPSFVTFLSTTSQALLLRSYMAVTFAWWISCGRPSFDIPKFFEADIDESRAMVPNESPAIATDGNLSSTPNPWFAIIQQALFHPDDHLCKTQRALAYYAALYGTRPGGQADFTGTELPGAEKLDGTLFLRAAQLTAKHFELRRGEKYTVETPLWDY
;
A
#
# COMPACT_ATOMS: atom_id res chain seq x y z
N MET A 1 -28.31 -28.13 2.99
CA MET A 1 -26.85 -27.89 2.83
C MET A 1 -26.39 -27.24 4.12
N SER A 2 -25.42 -27.83 4.81
CA SER A 2 -24.89 -27.26 6.05
C SER A 2 -24.19 -25.95 5.69
N SER A 3 -24.77 -24.80 6.04
CA SER A 3 -24.04 -23.53 6.02
C SER A 3 -22.88 -23.69 7.00
N SER A 4 -21.67 -23.89 6.48
CA SER A 4 -20.47 -23.85 7.31
C SER A 4 -20.33 -22.40 7.79
N THR A 5 -20.59 -22.17 9.07
CA THR A 5 -20.35 -20.87 9.69
C THR A 5 -18.86 -20.55 9.57
N ILE A 6 -18.52 -19.55 8.75
CA ILE A 6 -17.14 -19.07 8.63
C ILE A 6 -16.74 -18.31 9.90
N GLU A 7 -15.58 -18.65 10.46
CA GLU A 7 -14.97 -17.88 11.54
C GLU A 7 -14.33 -16.60 10.95
N LEU A 8 -14.87 -15.43 11.29
CA LEU A 8 -14.43 -14.15 10.69
C LEU A 8 -13.10 -13.64 11.26
N PHE A 9 -12.84 -13.91 12.54
CA PHE A 9 -11.68 -13.39 13.27
C PHE A 9 -10.94 -14.51 13.99
N PRO A 10 -10.43 -15.53 13.26
CA PRO A 10 -9.58 -16.56 13.86
C PRO A 10 -8.28 -15.94 14.38
N ALA A 11 -7.47 -16.72 15.10
CA ALA A 11 -6.11 -16.28 15.42
C ALA A 11 -5.36 -16.03 14.10
N PRO A 12 -4.61 -14.92 13.95
CA PRO A 12 -3.88 -14.67 12.72
C PRO A 12 -2.98 -15.84 12.35
N SER A 13 -3.08 -16.26 11.10
CA SER A 13 -2.39 -17.43 10.56
C SER A 13 -1.05 -17.06 9.93
N SER A 14 -0.22 -18.07 9.66
CA SER A 14 1.05 -17.88 8.98
C SER A 14 0.88 -17.28 7.58
N ALA A 15 1.85 -16.46 7.18
CA ALA A 15 2.00 -15.88 5.85
C ALA A 15 1.55 -16.83 4.71
N PRO A 16 0.61 -16.43 3.82
CA PRO A 16 0.12 -17.25 2.70
C PRO A 16 1.20 -17.56 1.66
N SER A 17 2.33 -16.84 1.67
CA SER A 17 3.51 -17.17 0.88
C SER A 17 4.80 -16.72 1.56
N SER A 18 5.94 -17.23 1.10
CA SER A 18 7.28 -16.79 1.55
C SER A 18 7.60 -15.32 1.23
N LEU A 19 6.73 -14.63 0.50
CA LEU A 19 6.85 -13.21 0.17
C LEU A 19 5.91 -12.33 0.98
N THR A 20 5.06 -12.92 1.82
CA THR A 20 4.24 -12.15 2.75
C THR A 20 5.07 -11.81 4.00
N PRO A 21 4.89 -10.62 4.59
CA PRO A 21 5.65 -10.24 5.77
C PRO A 21 5.61 -11.26 6.92
N VAL A 22 6.77 -11.46 7.53
CA VAL A 22 6.91 -12.29 8.73
C VAL A 22 6.64 -11.44 9.95
N PHE A 23 5.92 -11.99 10.93
CA PHE A 23 5.65 -11.32 12.20
C PHE A 23 6.91 -11.30 13.08
N LEU A 24 7.16 -10.18 13.76
CA LEU A 24 8.22 -10.12 14.76
C LEU A 24 7.83 -10.91 16.01
N PRO A 25 8.80 -11.54 16.70
CA PRO A 25 8.55 -12.13 18.00
C PRO A 25 8.09 -11.07 19.00
N GLY A 26 7.08 -11.40 19.82
CA GLY A 26 6.58 -10.52 20.88
C GLY A 26 5.09 -10.73 21.17
N ALA A 27 4.30 -11.07 20.15
CA ALA A 27 2.91 -11.43 20.33
C ALA A 27 2.77 -12.75 21.11
N ASP A 28 1.79 -12.81 22.01
CA ASP A 28 1.47 -13.98 22.84
C ASP A 28 -0.04 -14.28 22.80
N ALA A 29 -0.48 -15.24 23.62
CA ALA A 29 -1.88 -15.63 23.67
C ALA A 29 -2.79 -14.47 24.13
N GLU A 30 -2.34 -13.63 25.07
CA GLU A 30 -3.16 -12.54 25.60
C GLU A 30 -3.27 -11.40 24.59
N SER A 31 -2.16 -11.03 23.94
CA SER A 31 -2.18 -10.00 22.90
C SER A 31 -2.98 -10.42 21.67
N THR A 32 -2.95 -11.72 21.32
CA THR A 32 -3.78 -12.27 20.24
C THR A 32 -5.27 -12.25 20.59
N LEU A 33 -5.64 -12.62 21.82
CA LEU A 33 -7.03 -12.53 22.28
C LEU A 33 -7.53 -11.08 22.30
N ALA A 34 -6.68 -10.14 22.72
CA ALA A 34 -6.99 -8.72 22.71
C ALA A 34 -7.21 -8.20 21.29
N LEU A 35 -6.31 -8.54 20.35
CA LEU A 35 -6.47 -8.24 18.93
C LEU A 35 -7.82 -8.74 18.41
N GLN A 36 -8.11 -10.03 18.59
CA GLN A 36 -9.38 -10.61 18.12
C GLN A 36 -10.60 -9.94 18.75
N SER A 37 -10.52 -9.53 20.03
CA SER A 37 -11.58 -8.78 20.69
C SER A 37 -11.79 -7.41 20.06
N VAL A 38 -10.71 -6.68 19.79
CA VAL A 38 -10.78 -5.36 19.14
C VAL A 38 -11.34 -5.47 17.72
N LEU A 39 -10.89 -6.43 16.92
CA LEU A 39 -11.38 -6.63 15.55
C LEU A 39 -12.89 -6.93 15.52
N ARG A 40 -13.39 -7.76 16.44
CA ARG A 40 -14.83 -8.03 16.58
C ARG A 40 -15.60 -6.78 16.98
N ASP A 41 -15.10 -6.03 17.96
CA ASP A 41 -15.77 -4.82 18.44
C ASP A 41 -15.82 -3.74 17.35
N ASP A 42 -14.74 -3.59 16.59
CA ASP A 42 -14.66 -2.67 15.44
C ASP A 42 -15.65 -3.05 14.33
N HIS A 43 -15.65 -4.32 13.93
CA HIS A 43 -16.58 -4.89 12.94
C HIS A 43 -18.06 -4.65 13.27
N GLU A 44 -18.42 -4.73 14.54
CA GLU A 44 -19.81 -4.60 14.99
C GLU A 44 -20.24 -3.14 15.18
N LYS A 45 -19.36 -2.30 15.72
CA LYS A 45 -19.74 -0.97 16.21
C LYS A 45 -19.46 0.16 15.24
N TRP A 46 -18.46 0.03 14.38
CA TRP A 46 -17.93 1.17 13.64
C TRP A 46 -18.14 1.03 12.13
N HIS A 47 -18.35 2.17 11.48
CA HIS A 47 -18.44 2.26 10.03
C HIS A 47 -17.04 2.31 9.43
N THR A 48 -16.89 1.88 8.17
CA THR A 48 -15.62 1.96 7.43
C THR A 48 -15.10 3.38 7.22
N PHE A 49 -15.94 4.39 7.47
CA PHE A 49 -15.60 5.81 7.34
C PHE A 49 -15.91 6.50 8.66
N PHE A 50 -15.01 7.33 9.17
CA PHE A 50 -15.20 8.02 10.45
C PHE A 50 -15.82 9.42 10.32
N ASN A 51 -15.93 9.97 9.10
CA ASN A 51 -16.52 11.29 8.88
C ASN A 51 -17.32 11.40 7.55
N SER A 52 -17.93 12.57 7.31
CA SER A 52 -18.70 12.86 6.09
C SER A 52 -17.84 13.09 4.84
N ARG A 53 -16.54 13.32 5.01
CA ARG A 53 -15.55 13.39 3.92
C ARG A 53 -15.10 12.00 3.47
N ARG A 54 -15.63 10.93 4.08
CA ARG A 54 -15.30 9.52 3.80
C ARG A 54 -13.83 9.17 4.07
N PHE A 55 -13.25 9.75 5.12
CA PHE A 55 -11.96 9.28 5.64
C PHE A 55 -12.14 7.95 6.37
N HIS A 56 -11.16 7.06 6.22
CA HIS A 56 -11.28 5.65 6.56
C HIS A 56 -10.99 5.37 8.03
N ASN A 57 -11.75 4.43 8.62
CA ASN A 57 -11.43 3.87 9.93
C ASN A 57 -10.11 3.09 9.84
N HIS A 58 -9.10 3.52 10.63
CA HIS A 58 -7.75 2.96 10.64
C HIS A 58 -7.50 1.97 11.78
N ILE A 59 -8.47 1.69 12.66
CA ILE A 59 -8.30 0.85 13.84
C ILE A 59 -7.69 -0.51 13.47
N VAL A 60 -8.30 -1.22 12.52
CA VAL A 60 -7.79 -2.52 12.00
C VAL A 60 -6.35 -2.40 11.55
N HIS A 61 -6.01 -1.35 10.81
CA HIS A 61 -4.67 -1.16 10.25
C HIS A 61 -3.63 -0.95 11.36
N HIS A 62 -3.99 -0.15 12.37
CA HIS A 62 -3.14 0.16 13.50
C HIS A 62 -2.90 -1.09 14.36
N VAL A 63 -3.96 -1.75 14.83
CA VAL A 63 -3.83 -2.89 15.77
C VAL A 63 -3.14 -4.10 15.14
N LEU A 64 -3.38 -4.37 13.84
CA LEU A 64 -2.68 -5.45 13.14
C LEU A 64 -1.20 -5.10 12.89
N ALA A 65 -0.89 -3.84 12.58
CA ALA A 65 0.50 -3.43 12.40
C ALA A 65 1.30 -3.57 13.70
N VAL A 66 0.80 -3.07 14.83
CA VAL A 66 1.51 -3.19 16.12
C VAL A 66 1.56 -4.63 16.63
N TRP A 67 0.50 -5.43 16.44
CA TRP A 67 0.54 -6.86 16.77
C TRP A 67 1.62 -7.59 15.97
N ALA A 68 1.72 -7.32 14.66
CA ALA A 68 2.77 -7.91 13.82
C ALA A 68 4.19 -7.45 14.18
N LEU A 69 4.32 -6.32 14.87
CA LEU A 69 5.58 -5.81 15.43
C LEU A 69 5.85 -6.33 16.85
N GLY A 70 4.97 -7.17 17.41
CA GLY A 70 5.15 -7.80 18.72
C GLY A 70 4.55 -7.03 19.90
N ALA A 71 3.52 -6.20 19.67
CA ALA A 71 2.84 -5.47 20.73
C ALA A 71 2.20 -6.40 21.79
N SER A 72 2.23 -5.94 23.04
CA SER A 72 1.48 -6.57 24.14
C SER A 72 -0.01 -6.25 24.05
N LYS A 73 -0.81 -6.96 24.84
CA LYS A 73 -2.23 -6.68 25.02
C LYS A 73 -2.51 -5.23 25.38
N GLU A 74 -1.74 -4.65 26.30
CA GLU A 74 -1.96 -3.29 26.81
C GLU A 74 -1.80 -2.25 25.70
N ILE A 75 -0.84 -2.45 24.79
CA ILE A 75 -0.64 -1.56 23.64
C ILE A 75 -1.80 -1.66 22.68
N ILE A 76 -2.25 -2.87 22.34
CA ILE A 76 -3.40 -3.09 21.44
C ILE A 76 -4.68 -2.46 22.01
N GLU A 77 -4.95 -2.67 23.30
CA GLU A 77 -6.10 -2.07 23.98
C GLU A 77 -5.99 -0.55 24.13
N ALA A 78 -4.77 -0.01 24.30
CA ALA A 78 -4.54 1.43 24.35
C ALA A 78 -4.81 2.10 23.00
N VAL A 79 -4.30 1.51 21.91
CA VAL A 79 -4.57 1.95 20.53
C VAL A 79 -6.08 2.03 20.28
N TYR A 80 -6.82 0.95 20.58
CA TYR A 80 -8.27 0.94 20.34
C TYR A 80 -9.01 2.02 21.15
N ARG A 81 -8.57 2.27 22.38
CA ARG A 81 -9.18 3.26 23.27
C ARG A 81 -8.94 4.70 22.80
N GLU A 82 -7.80 4.96 22.17
CA GLU A 82 -7.44 6.25 21.60
C GLU A 82 -8.21 6.52 20.29
N ASP A 83 -8.31 5.50 19.42
CA ASP A 83 -8.83 5.68 18.05
C ASP A 83 -10.38 5.59 17.98
N SER A 84 -11.01 4.76 18.81
CA SER A 84 -12.46 4.49 18.78
C SER A 84 -13.37 5.71 19.02
N PRO A 85 -13.05 6.70 19.88
CA PRO A 85 -13.94 7.85 20.11
C PRO A 85 -14.20 8.73 18.89
N SER A 86 -13.30 8.69 17.89
CA SER A 86 -13.42 9.46 16.65
C SER A 86 -14.27 8.76 15.57
N GLN A 87 -14.63 7.49 15.79
CA GLN A 87 -15.27 6.66 14.78
C GLN A 87 -16.76 6.96 14.62
N LYS A 88 -17.25 6.83 13.38
CA LYS A 88 -18.67 6.90 13.07
C LYS A 88 -19.30 5.54 13.43
N PRO A 89 -20.43 5.51 14.15
CA PRO A 89 -21.14 4.27 14.41
C PRO A 89 -21.59 3.55 13.13
N ALA A 90 -21.58 2.22 13.17
CA ALA A 90 -22.18 1.39 12.15
C ALA A 90 -23.67 1.75 11.98
N ILE A 91 -24.16 1.70 10.75
CA ILE A 91 -25.53 2.07 10.40
C ILE A 91 -26.25 0.87 9.80
N LYS A 92 -27.56 0.79 10.07
CA LYS A 92 -28.41 -0.21 9.43
C LYS A 92 -28.62 0.15 7.96
N SER A 93 -28.28 -0.77 7.07
CA SER A 93 -28.48 -0.56 5.63
C SER A 93 -29.97 -0.49 5.26
N PRO A 94 -30.35 0.33 4.24
CA PRO A 94 -31.74 0.49 3.85
C PRO A 94 -32.41 -0.79 3.32
N GLY A 95 -31.61 -1.72 2.77
CA GLY A 95 -32.07 -3.02 2.29
C GLY A 95 -30.90 -3.97 2.03
N PRO A 96 -31.16 -5.25 1.73
CA PRO A 96 -30.13 -6.25 1.47
C PRO A 96 -29.49 -6.08 0.09
N ILE A 97 -28.25 -6.56 -0.05
CA ILE A 97 -27.57 -6.75 -1.33
C ILE A 97 -27.62 -8.24 -1.71
N SER A 98 -27.80 -8.48 -2.99
CA SER A 98 -27.86 -9.78 -3.66
C SER A 98 -27.20 -9.65 -5.03
N SER A 99 -26.90 -10.76 -5.71
CA SER A 99 -26.32 -10.70 -7.06
C SER A 99 -27.22 -9.93 -8.05
N ALA A 100 -28.55 -9.93 -7.84
CA ALA A 100 -29.50 -9.26 -8.71
C ALA A 100 -29.49 -7.72 -8.58
N ASN A 101 -29.08 -7.18 -7.44
CA ASN A 101 -29.04 -5.72 -7.19
C ASN A 101 -27.64 -5.22 -6.81
N PHE A 102 -26.60 -6.05 -6.96
CA PHE A 102 -25.22 -5.74 -6.55
C PHE A 102 -24.74 -4.40 -7.12
N ASN A 103 -24.97 -4.14 -8.41
CA ASN A 103 -24.53 -2.91 -9.08
C ASN A 103 -25.37 -1.67 -8.74
N VAL A 104 -26.59 -1.84 -8.20
CA VAL A 104 -27.56 -0.74 -8.01
C VAL A 104 -27.11 0.26 -6.94
N HIS A 105 -26.38 -0.21 -5.93
CA HIS A 105 -26.02 0.57 -4.75
C HIS A 105 -24.52 0.85 -4.60
N LEU A 106 -23.73 0.62 -5.66
CA LEU A 106 -22.30 0.88 -5.65
C LEU A 106 -22.02 2.38 -5.42
N GLY A 107 -21.12 2.69 -4.49
CA GLY A 107 -20.77 4.06 -4.09
C GLY A 107 -21.67 4.66 -3.00
N ASP A 108 -22.72 3.96 -2.57
CA ASP A 108 -23.58 4.38 -1.45
C ASP A 108 -23.11 3.76 -0.13
N GLU A 109 -22.46 4.58 0.70
CA GLU A 109 -21.98 4.19 2.03
C GLU A 109 -23.08 3.62 2.94
N LYS A 110 -24.35 3.97 2.72
CA LYS A 110 -25.46 3.43 3.51
C LYS A 110 -25.61 1.92 3.37
N TYR A 111 -25.14 1.36 2.26
CA TYR A 111 -25.21 -0.08 1.98
C TYR A 111 -23.97 -0.85 2.44
N TYR A 112 -23.01 -0.21 3.15
CA TYR A 112 -21.79 -0.88 3.63
C TYR A 112 -22.08 -2.17 4.39
N GLY A 113 -22.95 -2.12 5.42
CA GLY A 113 -23.32 -3.32 6.19
C GLY A 113 -24.04 -4.40 5.37
N ALA A 114 -24.81 -4.02 4.36
CA ALA A 114 -25.45 -4.97 3.44
C ALA A 114 -24.43 -5.63 2.50
N TYR A 115 -23.43 -4.90 2.00
CA TYR A 115 -22.31 -5.49 1.26
C TYR A 115 -21.45 -6.40 2.14
N MET A 116 -21.23 -6.06 3.42
CA MET A 116 -20.53 -6.95 4.35
C MET A 116 -21.28 -8.29 4.49
N THR A 117 -22.61 -8.25 4.63
CA THR A 117 -23.43 -9.47 4.70
C THR A 117 -23.30 -10.28 3.40
N PHE A 118 -23.43 -9.62 2.25
CA PHE A 118 -23.28 -10.26 0.94
C PHE A 118 -21.93 -10.94 0.76
N PHE A 119 -20.82 -10.23 1.03
CA PHE A 119 -19.48 -10.80 0.85
C PHE A 119 -19.16 -11.88 1.87
N LYS A 120 -19.69 -11.78 3.09
CA LYS A 120 -19.58 -12.87 4.08
C LYS A 120 -20.21 -14.16 3.54
N ASP A 121 -21.42 -14.07 3.01
CA ASP A 121 -22.13 -15.23 2.47
C ASP A 121 -21.41 -15.80 1.24
N LYS A 122 -20.95 -14.93 0.33
CA LYS A 122 -20.18 -15.33 -0.86
C LYS A 122 -18.84 -15.99 -0.52
N ILE A 123 -18.09 -15.44 0.43
CA ILE A 123 -16.83 -16.05 0.87
C ILE A 123 -17.07 -17.40 1.55
N ALA A 124 -18.15 -17.54 2.32
CA ALA A 124 -18.50 -18.82 2.94
C ALA A 124 -18.91 -19.88 1.92
N GLU A 125 -19.50 -19.48 0.78
CA GLU A 125 -19.92 -20.38 -0.30
C GLU A 125 -18.76 -20.79 -1.23
N GLU A 126 -17.96 -19.81 -1.66
CA GLU A 126 -17.06 -19.96 -2.82
C GLU A 126 -15.58 -19.80 -2.47
N GLY A 127 -15.27 -19.26 -1.28
CA GLY A 127 -13.92 -18.93 -0.83
C GLY A 127 -13.39 -17.59 -1.35
N ILE A 128 -12.36 -17.07 -0.67
CA ILE A 128 -11.81 -15.73 -0.90
C ILE A 128 -11.30 -15.53 -2.35
N ALA A 129 -10.54 -16.49 -2.88
CA ALA A 129 -9.96 -16.38 -4.23
C ALA A 129 -11.05 -16.24 -5.30
N SER A 130 -12.07 -17.08 -5.26
CA SER A 130 -13.21 -17.04 -6.19
C SER A 130 -13.94 -15.71 -6.12
N VAL A 131 -14.20 -15.21 -4.91
CA VAL A 131 -14.90 -13.92 -4.70
C VAL A 131 -14.09 -12.73 -5.22
N LEU A 132 -12.76 -12.73 -5.02
CA LEU A 132 -11.89 -11.69 -5.59
C LEU A 132 -11.94 -11.71 -7.12
N GLU A 133 -11.82 -12.89 -7.72
CA GLU A 133 -11.89 -13.02 -9.18
C GLU A 133 -13.25 -12.57 -9.71
N GLU A 134 -14.36 -13.03 -9.13
CA GLU A 134 -15.70 -12.71 -9.60
C GLU A 134 -16.07 -11.25 -9.40
N PHE A 135 -15.88 -10.69 -8.19
CA PHE A 135 -16.45 -9.40 -7.82
C PHE A 135 -15.48 -8.22 -7.93
N VAL A 136 -14.21 -8.46 -8.23
CA VAL A 136 -13.21 -7.38 -8.39
C VAL A 136 -12.55 -7.41 -9.75
N PHE A 137 -12.08 -8.58 -10.21
CA PHE A 137 -11.21 -8.67 -11.38
C PHE A 137 -11.91 -9.15 -12.66
N SER A 138 -13.10 -9.75 -12.57
CA SER A 138 -13.84 -10.19 -13.74
C SER A 138 -14.24 -9.02 -14.64
N GLU A 139 -14.42 -9.30 -15.92
CA GLU A 139 -14.95 -8.32 -16.87
C GLU A 139 -16.32 -7.79 -16.39
N SER A 140 -17.22 -8.66 -15.93
CA SER A 140 -18.55 -8.27 -15.44
C SER A 140 -18.53 -7.42 -14.16
N ALA A 141 -17.47 -7.54 -13.34
CA ALA A 141 -17.28 -6.69 -12.16
C ALA A 141 -16.75 -5.31 -12.51
N ASN A 142 -16.33 -5.09 -13.75
CA ASN A 142 -15.75 -3.82 -14.20
C ASN A 142 -16.55 -3.17 -15.32
N VAL A 143 -17.25 -3.96 -16.13
CA VAL A 143 -18.01 -3.53 -17.30
C VAL A 143 -19.38 -4.21 -17.34
N ASP A 144 -20.42 -3.39 -17.35
CA ASP A 144 -21.80 -3.72 -17.63
C ASP A 144 -22.18 -3.21 -19.03
N ALA A 145 -22.26 -4.15 -19.98
CA ALA A 145 -22.62 -3.89 -21.37
C ALA A 145 -24.05 -3.34 -21.55
N THR A 146 -24.90 -3.41 -20.52
CA THR A 146 -26.28 -2.89 -20.56
C THR A 146 -26.36 -1.40 -20.19
N THR A 147 -25.27 -0.80 -19.70
CA THR A 147 -25.20 0.60 -19.28
C THR A 147 -24.51 1.49 -20.32
N ASN A 148 -24.89 2.77 -20.39
CA ASN A 148 -24.37 3.76 -21.35
C ASN A 148 -22.94 4.26 -21.02
N GLY A 149 -21.99 3.37 -20.75
CA GLY A 149 -20.57 3.73 -20.57
C GLY A 149 -20.20 4.44 -19.26
N ASN A 150 -21.11 5.25 -18.68
CA ASN A 150 -20.84 6.12 -17.53
C ASN A 150 -21.35 5.56 -16.18
N GLN A 151 -21.98 4.39 -16.17
CA GLN A 151 -22.50 3.71 -14.96
C GLN A 151 -21.93 2.30 -14.84
N GLN A 152 -20.65 2.16 -15.12
CA GLN A 152 -19.99 0.86 -15.00
C GLN A 152 -19.76 0.49 -13.52
N PRO A 153 -19.73 -0.80 -13.20
CA PRO A 153 -19.45 -1.24 -11.84
C PRO A 153 -18.06 -0.80 -11.36
N GLY A 154 -17.03 -0.97 -12.20
CA GLY A 154 -15.68 -0.45 -11.97
C GLY A 154 -15.03 -0.92 -10.67
N MET A 155 -15.21 -2.18 -10.28
CA MET A 155 -14.78 -2.66 -8.97
C MET A 155 -13.26 -2.60 -8.76
N LEU A 156 -12.43 -2.81 -9.80
CA LEU A 156 -10.98 -2.63 -9.69
C LEU A 156 -10.61 -1.16 -9.44
N ASN A 157 -11.28 -0.21 -10.11
CA ASN A 157 -11.08 1.22 -9.86
C ASN A 157 -11.45 1.58 -8.42
N ARG A 158 -12.55 1.03 -7.92
CA ARG A 158 -12.99 1.24 -6.54
C ARG A 158 -12.02 0.61 -5.54
N LEU A 159 -11.41 -0.55 -5.85
CA LEU A 159 -10.40 -1.18 -4.99
C LEU A 159 -9.17 -0.26 -4.84
N MET A 160 -8.82 0.41 -5.93
CA MET A 160 -7.67 1.31 -6.05
C MET A 160 -7.96 2.76 -5.61
N ALA A 161 -9.22 3.10 -5.32
CA ALA A 161 -9.65 4.45 -4.97
C ALA A 161 -9.29 4.81 -3.52
N GLY A 162 -9.51 6.10 -3.16
CA GLY A 162 -9.39 6.57 -1.78
C GLY A 162 -8.01 6.34 -1.18
N LEU A 163 -6.92 6.65 -1.91
CA LEU A 163 -5.54 6.37 -1.51
C LEU A 163 -5.34 4.87 -1.21
N VAL A 164 -5.91 4.02 -2.07
CA VAL A 164 -5.85 2.55 -2.02
C VAL A 164 -6.31 1.90 -0.71
N HIS A 165 -7.12 2.59 0.11
CA HIS A 165 -7.59 2.03 1.38
C HIS A 165 -8.39 0.73 1.26
N PRO A 166 -9.28 0.55 0.26
CA PRO A 166 -9.97 -0.73 0.07
C PRO A 166 -9.00 -1.88 -0.21
N MET A 167 -7.95 -1.62 -1.00
CA MET A 167 -6.86 -2.56 -1.20
C MET A 167 -6.07 -2.82 0.09
N ILE A 168 -5.69 -1.78 0.84
CA ILE A 168 -4.96 -1.93 2.11
C ILE A 168 -5.75 -2.79 3.09
N HIS A 169 -7.03 -2.47 3.29
CA HIS A 169 -7.90 -3.15 4.24
C HIS A 169 -8.09 -4.61 3.84
N THR A 170 -8.41 -4.89 2.58
CA THR A 170 -8.49 -6.27 2.06
C THR A 170 -7.14 -7.00 2.21
N GLY A 171 -6.02 -6.30 1.95
CA GLY A 171 -4.66 -6.81 2.07
C GLY A 171 -4.32 -7.30 3.46
N TYR A 172 -4.70 -6.57 4.51
CA TYR A 172 -4.59 -7.04 5.90
C TYR A 172 -5.37 -8.35 6.11
N GLY A 173 -6.59 -8.46 5.58
CA GLY A 173 -7.36 -9.69 5.66
C GLY A 173 -6.67 -10.89 5.01
N LEU A 174 -6.10 -10.68 3.82
CA LEU A 174 -5.37 -11.72 3.08
C LEU A 174 -4.05 -12.09 3.75
N GLU A 175 -3.32 -11.11 4.27
CA GLU A 175 -2.02 -11.31 4.92
C GLU A 175 -2.15 -12.14 6.20
N PHE A 176 -3.11 -11.80 7.06
CA PHE A 176 -3.26 -12.40 8.38
C PHE A 176 -4.23 -13.59 8.39
N GLY A 177 -4.88 -13.89 7.25
CA GLY A 177 -5.89 -14.94 7.14
C GLY A 177 -7.14 -14.63 7.97
N LEU A 178 -7.65 -13.41 7.85
CA LEU A 178 -8.81 -12.89 8.59
C LEU A 178 -9.98 -12.64 7.63
N PRO A 179 -10.92 -13.60 7.47
CA PRO A 179 -12.03 -13.46 6.54
C PRO A 179 -12.93 -12.24 6.80
N GLY A 180 -13.11 -11.84 8.07
CA GLY A 180 -13.86 -10.64 8.45
C GLY A 180 -13.29 -9.36 7.85
N ILE A 181 -11.96 -9.23 7.84
CA ILE A 181 -11.27 -8.08 7.28
C ILE A 181 -11.32 -8.09 5.74
N VAL A 182 -11.30 -9.27 5.11
CA VAL A 182 -11.54 -9.38 3.65
C VAL A 182 -12.97 -8.93 3.31
N VAL A 183 -13.96 -9.38 4.09
CA VAL A 183 -15.38 -8.95 3.93
C VAL A 183 -15.50 -7.43 4.04
N GLU A 184 -14.90 -6.84 5.06
CA GLU A 184 -14.92 -5.39 5.29
C GLU A 184 -14.25 -4.63 4.13
N GLY A 185 -13.10 -5.10 3.64
CA GLY A 185 -12.37 -4.47 2.54
C GLY A 185 -13.11 -4.54 1.19
N LEU A 186 -13.78 -5.65 0.90
CA LEU A 186 -14.63 -5.78 -0.29
C LEU A 186 -15.90 -4.94 -0.19
N ALA A 187 -16.51 -4.88 0.99
CA ALA A 187 -17.64 -3.98 1.23
C ALA A 187 -17.21 -2.50 1.13
N GLN A 188 -16.02 -2.17 1.64
CA GLN A 188 -15.42 -0.84 1.50
C GLN A 188 -15.19 -0.49 0.03
N THR A 189 -14.72 -1.45 -0.77
CA THR A 189 -14.59 -1.34 -2.23
C THR A 189 -15.93 -1.01 -2.87
N ALA A 190 -17.00 -1.76 -2.57
CA ALA A 190 -18.31 -1.56 -3.17
C ALA A 190 -18.90 -0.16 -2.89
N VAL A 191 -18.64 0.42 -1.71
CA VAL A 191 -19.15 1.76 -1.33
C VAL A 191 -18.22 2.92 -1.69
N HIS A 192 -17.02 2.65 -2.21
CA HIS A 192 -16.15 3.70 -2.76
C HIS A 192 -16.67 4.22 -4.09
N SER A 193 -16.46 5.50 -4.38
CA SER A 193 -16.76 6.05 -5.71
C SER A 193 -15.72 5.59 -6.74
N ASP A 194 -16.16 5.35 -7.98
CA ASP A 194 -15.24 5.13 -9.09
C ASP A 194 -14.75 6.48 -9.63
N THR A 195 -13.57 6.91 -9.17
CA THR A 195 -12.96 8.19 -9.54
C THR A 195 -11.72 8.01 -10.43
N LEU A 196 -11.41 6.78 -10.85
CA LEU A 196 -10.15 6.47 -11.54
C LEU A 196 -10.31 6.22 -13.04
N GLN A 197 -11.51 6.40 -13.60
CA GLN A 197 -11.82 6.07 -15.01
C GLN A 197 -10.83 6.68 -16.03
N ASN A 198 -10.40 7.93 -15.84
CA ASN A 198 -9.45 8.59 -16.76
C ASN A 198 -8.01 8.04 -16.62
N LEU A 199 -7.69 7.38 -15.51
CA LEU A 199 -6.40 6.73 -15.25
C LEU A 199 -6.45 5.23 -15.60
N LEU A 200 -7.59 4.59 -15.39
CA LEU A 200 -7.85 3.17 -15.58
C LEU A 200 -9.14 3.02 -16.40
N PRO A 201 -9.07 3.17 -17.73
CA PRO A 201 -10.25 3.15 -18.58
C PRO A 201 -10.85 1.74 -18.69
N TYR A 202 -12.18 1.64 -18.70
CA TYR A 202 -12.90 0.37 -18.73
C TYR A 202 -12.56 -0.52 -19.92
N SER A 203 -12.21 0.06 -21.08
CA SER A 203 -11.79 -0.67 -22.28
C SER A 203 -10.62 -1.62 -22.05
N VAL A 204 -9.86 -1.37 -20.98
CA VAL A 204 -8.67 -2.13 -20.59
C VAL A 204 -9.00 -3.19 -19.54
N LEU A 205 -10.06 -2.98 -18.76
CA LEU A 205 -10.54 -3.92 -17.73
C LEU A 205 -11.28 -5.13 -18.35
N ILE A 206 -11.38 -5.18 -19.68
CA ILE A 206 -12.09 -6.22 -20.44
C ILE A 206 -11.18 -7.43 -20.75
N SER A 207 -9.86 -7.25 -20.94
CA SER A 207 -8.97 -8.39 -21.25
C SER A 207 -7.48 -8.08 -21.12
N VAL A 208 -6.73 -8.95 -20.43
CA VAL A 208 -5.25 -8.92 -20.39
C VAL A 208 -4.61 -9.21 -21.75
N ALA A 209 -5.27 -9.95 -22.64
CA ALA A 209 -4.77 -10.15 -24.00
C ALA A 209 -4.76 -8.84 -24.81
N ALA A 210 -5.68 -7.92 -24.50
CA ALA A 210 -5.66 -6.57 -25.08
C ALA A 210 -4.53 -5.71 -24.46
N LEU A 211 -4.24 -5.88 -23.18
CA LEU A 211 -3.13 -5.22 -22.47
C LEU A 211 -1.75 -5.66 -22.97
N ASP A 212 -1.52 -6.97 -23.15
CA ASP A 212 -0.24 -7.49 -23.65
C ASP A 212 -0.04 -7.10 -25.13
N ALA A 213 -1.09 -7.19 -25.95
CA ALA A 213 -1.03 -6.73 -27.35
C ALA A 213 -0.83 -5.21 -27.49
N GLN A 214 -1.31 -4.41 -26.53
CA GLN A 214 -1.06 -2.97 -26.47
C GLN A 214 0.34 -2.65 -25.94
N ALA A 215 0.86 -3.40 -24.96
CA ALA A 215 2.23 -3.26 -24.45
C ALA A 215 3.26 -3.55 -25.55
N GLU A 216 3.08 -4.64 -26.30
CA GLU A 216 3.93 -4.96 -27.46
C GLU A 216 3.89 -3.86 -28.54
N LYS A 217 2.71 -3.31 -28.84
CA LYS A 217 2.58 -2.19 -29.79
C LYS A 217 3.16 -0.88 -29.27
N ALA A 218 3.00 -0.56 -27.98
CA ALA A 218 3.54 0.67 -27.38
C ALA A 218 5.07 0.66 -27.34
N THR A 219 5.67 -0.49 -27.00
CA THR A 219 7.13 -0.66 -27.06
C THR A 219 7.68 -0.54 -28.48
N ALA A 220 6.89 -0.85 -29.52
CA ALA A 220 7.29 -0.70 -30.92
C ALA A 220 7.16 0.73 -31.48
N LEU A 221 6.35 1.59 -30.86
CA LEU A 221 6.02 2.93 -31.38
C LEU A 221 6.78 4.08 -30.68
N GLU A 222 7.26 3.89 -29.45
CA GLU A 222 7.86 4.96 -28.65
C GLU A 222 9.28 4.66 -28.13
N ALA A 223 9.88 3.50 -28.45
CA ALA A 223 11.25 3.20 -28.04
C ALA A 223 12.27 3.85 -28.99
N PRO A 224 13.10 4.83 -28.55
CA PRO A 224 14.35 5.12 -29.24
C PRO A 224 15.22 3.85 -29.20
N ASP A 225 15.90 3.54 -30.32
CA ASP A 225 16.76 2.35 -30.53
C ASP A 225 17.38 1.82 -29.23
N LEU A 226 16.69 0.86 -28.60
CA LEU A 226 17.22 0.17 -27.43
C LEU A 226 18.38 -0.71 -27.91
N PRO A 227 19.55 -0.69 -27.25
CA PRO A 227 20.64 -1.60 -27.56
C PRO A 227 20.11 -3.03 -27.57
N SER A 228 20.29 -3.73 -28.70
CA SER A 228 19.87 -5.11 -28.91
C SER A 228 20.38 -5.99 -27.75
N GLY A 229 19.48 -6.46 -26.88
CA GLY A 229 19.83 -7.35 -25.76
C GLY A 229 19.05 -7.17 -24.45
N LYS A 230 18.23 -6.12 -24.27
CA LYS A 230 17.45 -5.96 -23.02
C LYS A 230 16.21 -6.87 -22.97
N LYS A 231 16.09 -7.63 -21.87
CA LYS A 231 14.92 -8.43 -21.48
C LYS A 231 13.86 -7.55 -20.81
N GLY A 232 12.83 -7.12 -21.56
CA GLY A 232 11.65 -6.43 -21.03
C GLY A 232 11.90 -5.04 -20.41
N THR A 233 10.83 -4.28 -20.19
CA THR A 233 10.87 -2.95 -19.55
C THR A 233 10.73 -3.07 -18.03
N HIS A 234 11.59 -2.38 -17.29
CA HIS A 234 11.63 -2.33 -15.83
C HIS A 234 10.79 -1.15 -15.30
N ALA A 235 10.25 -1.24 -14.08
CA ALA A 235 9.49 -0.15 -13.46
C ALA A 235 10.30 1.16 -13.36
N PHE A 236 11.61 1.05 -13.14
CA PHE A 236 12.52 2.20 -13.12
C PHE A 236 12.68 2.88 -14.48
N ASP A 237 12.56 2.14 -15.59
CA ASP A 237 12.55 2.77 -16.92
C ASP A 237 11.34 3.69 -17.04
N ILE A 238 10.17 3.20 -16.61
CA ILE A 238 8.92 3.95 -16.63
C ILE A 238 8.96 5.14 -15.67
N LEU A 239 9.47 4.93 -14.44
CA LEU A 239 9.69 6.00 -13.47
C LEU A 239 10.56 7.11 -14.06
N ALA A 240 11.65 6.76 -14.75
CA ALA A 240 12.54 7.73 -15.38
C ALA A 240 11.87 8.48 -16.54
N ARG A 241 11.03 7.82 -17.33
CA ARG A 241 10.29 8.42 -18.43
C ARG A 241 9.24 9.41 -17.93
N VAL A 242 8.46 9.02 -16.91
CA VAL A 242 7.48 9.89 -16.23
C VAL A 242 8.18 11.09 -15.56
N LEU A 243 9.36 10.88 -14.97
CA LEU A 243 10.16 11.94 -14.38
C LEU A 243 10.58 13.01 -15.40
N LYS A 244 10.92 12.58 -16.63
CA LYS A 244 11.41 13.44 -17.71
C LYS A 244 10.30 14.09 -18.55
N ASP A 245 9.05 13.63 -18.40
CA ASP A 245 7.93 14.14 -19.21
C ASP A 245 7.48 15.53 -18.73
N GLU A 246 8.04 16.57 -19.33
CA GLU A 246 7.69 17.97 -19.04
C GLU A 246 6.24 18.33 -19.45
N THR A 247 5.55 17.46 -20.20
CA THR A 247 4.15 17.70 -20.61
C THR A 247 3.13 17.35 -19.53
N LEU A 248 3.52 16.56 -18.51
CA LEU A 248 2.65 16.24 -17.39
C LEU A 248 2.35 17.51 -16.57
N THR A 249 1.08 17.79 -16.39
CA THR A 249 0.61 18.92 -15.61
C THR A 249 0.80 18.63 -14.12
N ILE A 250 1.59 19.46 -13.45
CA ILE A 250 1.71 19.42 -11.99
C ILE A 250 0.63 20.33 -11.41
N PRO A 251 -0.31 19.82 -10.59
CA PRO A 251 -1.34 20.65 -10.01
C PRO A 251 -0.71 21.74 -9.12
N PRO A 252 -1.27 22.97 -9.10
CA PRO A 252 -0.81 23.99 -8.17
C PRO A 252 -1.04 23.52 -6.73
N GLY A 253 -0.07 23.74 -5.85
CA GLY A 253 -0.24 23.44 -4.42
C GLY A 253 -1.41 24.21 -3.82
N GLY A 254 -2.11 23.61 -2.86
CA GLY A 254 -3.29 24.18 -2.19
C GLY A 254 -3.91 23.22 -1.17
N ASP A 255 -4.99 23.65 -0.49
CA ASP A 255 -5.60 22.92 0.63
C ASP A 255 -6.40 21.66 0.22
N GLU A 256 -6.73 21.50 -1.07
CA GLU A 256 -7.46 20.33 -1.59
C GLU A 256 -6.51 19.26 -2.14
N ILE A 257 -6.84 17.99 -1.87
CA ILE A 257 -6.13 16.81 -2.37
C ILE A 257 -6.21 16.82 -3.92
N PRO A 258 -5.11 17.07 -4.64
CA PRO A 258 -5.21 17.42 -6.06
C PRO A 258 -5.36 16.21 -6.99
N ILE A 259 -5.50 14.98 -6.45
CA ILE A 259 -5.54 13.72 -7.21
C ILE A 259 -6.58 13.71 -8.33
N GLY A 260 -7.77 14.27 -8.11
CA GLY A 260 -8.81 14.37 -9.15
C GLY A 260 -8.38 15.24 -10.32
N SER A 261 -7.72 16.37 -10.05
CA SER A 261 -7.18 17.26 -11.08
C SER A 261 -6.02 16.61 -11.84
N THR A 262 -5.14 15.91 -11.15
CA THR A 262 -4.03 15.16 -11.75
C THR A 262 -4.53 14.06 -12.67
N ILE A 263 -5.55 13.31 -12.25
CA ILE A 263 -6.15 12.24 -13.06
C ILE A 263 -6.83 12.81 -14.29
N THR A 264 -7.57 13.91 -14.16
CA THR A 264 -8.19 14.58 -15.32
C THR A 264 -7.15 15.10 -16.31
N ALA A 265 -6.06 15.69 -15.83
CA ALA A 265 -5.05 16.28 -16.71
C ALA A 265 -4.11 15.23 -17.34
N ASN A 266 -3.74 14.19 -16.58
CA ASN A 266 -2.62 13.30 -16.93
C ASN A 266 -3.01 11.83 -17.03
N GLY A 267 -4.24 11.42 -16.69
CA GLY A 267 -4.63 10.03 -16.52
C GLY A 267 -4.29 9.14 -17.73
N GLU A 268 -4.63 9.58 -18.94
CA GLU A 268 -4.32 8.84 -20.17
C GLU A 268 -2.81 8.70 -20.41
N ALA A 269 -2.03 9.75 -20.18
CA ALA A 269 -0.59 9.72 -20.34
C ALA A 269 0.07 8.78 -19.32
N LEU A 270 -0.32 8.86 -18.04
CA LEU A 270 0.16 7.98 -16.99
C LEU A 270 -0.19 6.52 -17.28
N PHE A 271 -1.41 6.26 -17.75
CA PHE A 271 -1.82 4.92 -18.16
C PHE A 271 -0.96 4.38 -19.31
N ARG A 272 -0.70 5.18 -20.36
CA ARG A 272 0.20 4.82 -21.47
C ARG A 272 1.59 4.43 -20.98
N TYR A 273 2.16 5.18 -20.03
CA TYR A 273 3.44 4.83 -19.43
C TYR A 273 3.40 3.46 -18.75
N THR A 274 2.36 3.16 -17.97
CA THR A 274 2.26 1.86 -17.29
C THR A 274 2.09 0.68 -18.26
N ASN A 275 1.53 0.89 -19.45
CA ASN A 275 1.43 -0.14 -20.49
C ASN A 275 2.78 -0.50 -21.11
N GLN A 276 3.80 0.34 -20.96
CA GLN A 276 5.16 0.00 -21.39
C GLN A 276 5.78 -1.06 -20.46
N TRP A 277 5.21 -1.31 -19.28
CA TRP A 277 5.73 -2.29 -18.32
C TRP A 277 5.51 -3.73 -18.79
N SER A 278 6.59 -4.47 -18.97
CA SER A 278 6.51 -5.88 -19.35
C SER A 278 6.12 -6.75 -18.15
N LEU A 279 4.98 -7.44 -18.23
CA LEU A 279 4.43 -8.29 -17.16
C LEU A 279 4.23 -9.74 -17.63
N HIS A 280 5.32 -10.51 -17.73
CA HIS A 280 5.27 -11.92 -18.09
C HIS A 280 5.13 -12.82 -16.85
N LEU A 281 3.97 -12.77 -16.20
CA LEU A 281 3.76 -13.28 -14.83
C LEU A 281 3.51 -14.79 -14.73
N SER A 282 3.49 -15.53 -15.83
CA SER A 282 3.40 -17.00 -15.82
C SER A 282 4.60 -17.65 -15.14
N ASN A 283 5.72 -16.93 -15.03
CA ASN A 283 6.90 -17.35 -14.28
C ASN A 283 6.83 -16.79 -12.84
N PRO A 284 6.75 -17.65 -11.79
CA PRO A 284 6.71 -17.18 -10.40
C PRO A 284 7.86 -16.26 -10.02
N GLN A 285 9.09 -16.51 -10.50
CA GLN A 285 10.25 -15.67 -10.21
C GLN A 285 10.10 -14.26 -10.82
N GLU A 286 9.51 -14.16 -12.01
CA GLU A 286 9.22 -12.88 -12.65
C GLU A 286 8.16 -12.10 -11.87
N LEU A 287 7.11 -12.78 -11.39
CA LEU A 287 6.12 -12.17 -10.50
C LEU A 287 6.78 -11.58 -9.24
N ARG A 288 7.69 -12.31 -8.59
CA ARG A 288 8.43 -11.78 -7.41
C ARG A 288 9.22 -10.54 -7.77
N ARG A 289 9.94 -10.59 -8.89
CA ARG A 289 10.75 -9.48 -9.40
C ARG A 289 9.89 -8.24 -9.68
N LYS A 290 8.70 -8.41 -10.25
CA LYS A 290 7.78 -7.30 -10.55
C LYS A 290 7.15 -6.69 -9.31
N ILE A 291 6.94 -7.48 -8.25
CA ILE A 291 6.54 -6.95 -6.94
C ILE A 291 7.70 -6.17 -6.30
N GLU A 292 8.92 -6.73 -6.32
CA GLU A 292 10.12 -6.05 -5.84
C GLU A 292 10.31 -4.70 -6.53
N GLU A 293 10.18 -4.65 -7.86
CA GLU A 293 10.24 -3.43 -8.66
C GLU A 293 9.33 -2.31 -8.10
N LEU A 294 8.09 -2.63 -7.71
CA LEU A 294 7.14 -1.67 -7.14
C LEU A 294 7.51 -1.26 -5.71
N GLN A 295 8.00 -2.18 -4.89
CA GLN A 295 8.40 -1.89 -3.50
C GLN A 295 9.62 -0.97 -3.45
N TRP A 296 10.60 -1.18 -4.33
CA TRP A 296 11.70 -0.25 -4.51
C TRP A 296 11.24 1.10 -5.05
N MET A 297 10.41 1.10 -6.11
CA MET A 297 9.93 2.33 -6.75
C MET A 297 9.17 3.23 -5.77
N THR A 298 8.24 2.67 -5.00
CA THR A 298 7.48 3.41 -3.98
C THR A 298 8.37 3.94 -2.87
N THR A 299 9.36 3.16 -2.43
CA THR A 299 10.35 3.61 -1.43
C THR A 299 11.24 4.74 -1.96
N ILE A 300 11.66 4.69 -3.24
CA ILE A 300 12.41 5.79 -3.88
C ILE A 300 11.56 7.07 -3.93
N ILE A 301 10.31 6.95 -4.39
CA ILE A 301 9.37 8.07 -4.47
C ILE A 301 9.21 8.77 -3.13
N TYR A 302 9.02 8.01 -2.05
CA TYR A 302 8.85 8.54 -0.70
C TYR A 302 10.18 9.06 -0.10
N ALA A 303 11.19 8.19 0.03
CA ALA A 303 12.38 8.49 0.82
C ALA A 303 13.36 9.40 0.09
N ILE A 304 13.64 9.15 -1.18
CA ILE A 304 14.57 9.99 -1.95
C ILE A 304 13.86 11.27 -2.38
N GLY A 305 12.59 11.19 -2.79
CA GLY A 305 11.78 12.36 -3.13
C GLY A 305 11.58 13.33 -1.95
N GLY A 306 11.46 12.82 -0.72
CA GLY A 306 11.34 13.62 0.50
C GLY A 306 12.67 14.15 1.04
N TYR A 307 13.81 13.70 0.52
CA TYR A 307 15.13 14.07 1.04
C TYR A 307 15.75 15.25 0.29
N LYS A 308 16.22 16.27 1.04
CA LYS A 308 17.01 17.38 0.52
C LYS A 308 18.17 17.70 1.48
N PRO A 309 19.43 17.78 0.99
CA PRO A 309 20.57 18.10 1.84
C PRO A 309 20.37 19.39 2.65
N GLY A 310 20.64 19.30 3.96
CA GLY A 310 20.51 20.44 4.89
C GLY A 310 19.08 20.89 5.18
N LYS A 311 18.06 20.11 4.79
CA LYS A 311 16.66 20.36 5.10
C LYS A 311 16.10 19.23 5.95
N ARG A 312 15.02 19.53 6.70
CA ARG A 312 14.21 18.49 7.34
C ARG A 312 13.67 17.56 6.25
N PHE A 313 13.66 16.26 6.52
CA PHE A 313 13.01 15.28 5.67
C PHE A 313 11.53 15.64 5.51
N HIS A 314 11.04 15.65 4.27
CA HIS A 314 9.62 15.86 3.96
C HIS A 314 8.93 14.50 3.94
N ALA A 315 8.28 14.16 5.04
CA ALA A 315 7.62 12.88 5.22
C ALA A 315 6.19 12.99 4.68
N ASP A 316 6.03 12.79 3.38
CA ASP A 316 4.78 13.05 2.66
C ASP A 316 3.67 12.03 2.98
N PHE A 317 2.49 12.53 3.37
CA PHE A 317 1.31 11.76 3.75
C PHE A 317 0.79 10.83 2.65
N PHE A 318 0.83 11.25 1.39
CA PHE A 318 0.31 10.42 0.31
C PHE A 318 1.35 9.42 -0.17
N LEU A 319 2.62 9.83 -0.22
CA LEU A 319 3.69 8.98 -0.75
C LEU A 319 4.06 7.83 0.20
N MET A 320 3.99 8.02 1.52
CA MET A 320 4.21 6.87 2.42
C MET A 320 3.10 5.83 2.32
N HIS A 321 1.86 6.21 1.99
CA HIS A 321 0.79 5.24 1.77
C HIS A 321 1.15 4.27 0.64
N LEU A 322 1.86 4.73 -0.38
CA LEU A 322 2.37 3.89 -1.48
C LEU A 322 3.44 2.89 -0.98
N VAL A 323 4.24 3.25 0.03
CA VAL A 323 5.18 2.32 0.67
C VAL A 323 4.42 1.29 1.50
N THR A 324 3.47 1.74 2.34
CA THR A 324 2.72 0.83 3.22
C THR A 324 1.78 -0.11 2.46
N SER A 325 1.19 0.32 1.35
CA SER A 325 0.27 -0.50 0.57
C SER A 325 0.96 -1.49 -0.36
N ALA A 326 2.17 -1.18 -0.84
CA ALA A 326 2.99 -2.11 -1.63
C ALA A 326 3.38 -3.38 -0.83
N LEU A 327 3.27 -3.32 0.51
CA LEU A 327 3.48 -4.43 1.42
C LEU A 327 2.47 -5.57 1.19
N PHE A 328 1.26 -5.26 0.74
CA PHE A 328 0.18 -6.24 0.56
C PHE A 328 0.15 -6.89 -0.83
N LEU A 329 0.93 -6.39 -1.79
CA LEU A 329 1.01 -6.97 -3.14
C LEU A 329 1.32 -8.48 -3.11
N PRO A 330 2.32 -8.97 -2.34
CA PRO A 330 2.55 -10.41 -2.18
C PRO A 330 1.35 -11.19 -1.68
N SER A 331 0.55 -10.63 -0.77
CA SER A 331 -0.62 -11.30 -0.21
C SER A 331 -1.72 -11.43 -1.27
N PHE A 332 -2.03 -10.35 -1.99
CA PHE A 332 -3.03 -10.38 -3.06
C PHE A 332 -2.71 -11.40 -4.14
N VAL A 333 -1.49 -11.40 -4.68
CA VAL A 333 -1.16 -12.25 -5.85
C VAL A 333 -1.30 -13.75 -5.56
N THR A 334 -1.30 -14.17 -4.29
CA THR A 334 -1.51 -15.59 -3.92
C THR A 334 -2.94 -16.06 -4.14
N PHE A 335 -3.91 -15.15 -4.20
CA PHE A 335 -5.33 -15.43 -4.41
C PHE A 335 -5.81 -15.15 -5.83
N LEU A 336 -4.92 -14.65 -6.70
CA LEU A 336 -5.26 -14.16 -8.04
C LEU A 336 -4.63 -15.03 -9.13
N SER A 337 -5.37 -15.20 -10.22
CA SER A 337 -4.89 -15.71 -11.50
C SER A 337 -3.83 -14.78 -12.10
N THR A 338 -3.00 -15.30 -13.00
CA THR A 338 -1.96 -14.52 -13.71
C THR A 338 -2.50 -13.26 -14.38
N THR A 339 -3.73 -13.31 -14.90
CA THR A 339 -4.44 -12.18 -15.53
C THR A 339 -4.73 -11.10 -14.49
N SER A 340 -5.38 -11.48 -13.39
CA SER A 340 -5.76 -10.56 -12.31
C SER A 340 -4.54 -10.01 -11.56
N GLN A 341 -3.45 -10.79 -11.45
CA GLN A 341 -2.15 -10.30 -11.00
C GLN A 341 -1.64 -9.16 -11.88
N ALA A 342 -1.65 -9.31 -13.21
CA ALA A 342 -1.20 -8.27 -14.13
C ALA A 342 -2.05 -6.99 -14.04
N LEU A 343 -3.37 -7.15 -13.90
CA LEU A 343 -4.29 -6.02 -13.68
C LEU A 343 -3.99 -5.29 -12.38
N LEU A 344 -3.80 -6.02 -11.27
CA LEU A 344 -3.45 -5.46 -9.97
C LEU A 344 -2.15 -4.65 -10.04
N LEU A 345 -1.06 -5.27 -10.51
CA LEU A 345 0.26 -4.64 -10.51
C LEU A 345 0.29 -3.39 -11.41
N ARG A 346 -0.30 -3.46 -12.59
CA ARG A 346 -0.35 -2.32 -13.53
C ARG A 346 -1.20 -1.17 -12.98
N SER A 347 -2.38 -1.48 -12.43
CA SER A 347 -3.25 -0.48 -11.83
C SER A 347 -2.60 0.20 -10.62
N TYR A 348 -1.90 -0.58 -9.81
CA TYR A 348 -1.14 -0.07 -8.67
C TYR A 348 -0.03 0.90 -9.09
N MET A 349 0.72 0.58 -10.16
CA MET A 349 1.73 1.50 -10.72
C MET A 349 1.09 2.81 -11.22
N ALA A 350 -0.05 2.73 -11.91
CA ALA A 350 -0.73 3.91 -12.44
C ALA A 350 -1.19 4.84 -11.31
N VAL A 351 -1.77 4.29 -10.25
CA VAL A 351 -2.20 5.04 -9.06
C VAL A 351 -1.00 5.61 -8.30
N THR A 352 0.10 4.86 -8.22
CA THR A 352 1.36 5.34 -7.63
C THR A 352 1.86 6.59 -8.35
N PHE A 353 1.88 6.59 -9.68
CA PHE A 353 2.26 7.78 -10.44
C PHE A 353 1.27 8.93 -10.29
N ALA A 354 -0.04 8.65 -10.31
CA ALA A 354 -1.04 9.69 -10.12
C ALA A 354 -0.86 10.42 -8.77
N TRP A 355 -0.62 9.69 -7.67
CA TRP A 355 -0.31 10.29 -6.38
C TRP A 355 1.03 11.03 -6.37
N TRP A 356 2.08 10.45 -6.95
CA TRP A 356 3.38 11.10 -7.04
C TRP A 356 3.34 12.44 -7.79
N ILE A 357 2.65 12.50 -8.93
CA ILE A 357 2.44 13.76 -9.67
C ILE A 357 1.58 14.73 -8.86
N SER A 358 0.55 14.23 -8.17
CA SER A 358 -0.30 15.05 -7.30
C SER A 358 0.47 15.73 -6.17
N CYS A 359 1.54 15.10 -5.68
CA CYS A 359 2.43 15.65 -4.65
C CYS A 359 3.57 16.50 -5.24
N GLY A 360 3.41 17.00 -6.47
CA GLY A 360 4.38 17.90 -7.09
C GLY A 360 5.51 17.22 -7.87
N ARG A 361 5.46 15.90 -8.07
CA ARG A 361 6.53 15.11 -8.73
C ARG A 361 7.91 15.42 -8.12
N PRO A 362 8.15 15.17 -6.82
CA PRO A 362 9.47 15.33 -6.23
C PRO A 362 10.51 14.53 -7.02
N SER A 363 11.64 15.16 -7.35
CA SER A 363 12.73 14.57 -8.11
C SER A 363 13.65 13.71 -7.24
N PHE A 364 14.52 12.92 -7.86
CA PHE A 364 15.42 12.00 -7.18
C PHE A 364 16.89 12.39 -7.43
N ASP A 365 17.61 12.71 -6.37
CA ASP A 365 19.08 12.79 -6.40
C ASP A 365 19.66 11.58 -5.66
N ILE A 366 19.60 10.42 -6.34
CA ILE A 366 19.97 9.12 -5.75
C ILE A 366 21.43 9.16 -5.25
N PRO A 367 22.44 9.63 -6.02
CA PRO A 367 23.81 9.68 -5.52
C PRO A 367 23.93 10.49 -4.23
N LYS A 368 23.33 11.69 -4.16
CA LYS A 368 23.40 12.50 -2.94
C LYS A 368 22.68 11.88 -1.75
N PHE A 369 21.59 11.13 -1.97
CA PHE A 369 20.90 10.43 -0.89
C PHE A 369 21.79 9.36 -0.23
N PHE A 370 22.58 8.63 -1.03
CA PHE A 370 23.48 7.59 -0.53
C PHE A 370 24.82 8.14 -0.01
N GLU A 371 25.27 9.29 -0.51
CA GLU A 371 26.42 10.04 0.04
C GLU A 371 26.11 10.68 1.41
N ALA A 372 24.83 10.90 1.72
CA ALA A 372 24.42 11.47 2.99
C ALA A 372 24.80 10.55 4.17
N ASP A 373 25.36 11.15 5.22
CA ASP A 373 25.54 10.47 6.50
C ASP A 373 24.19 10.47 7.24
N ILE A 374 23.41 9.40 7.05
CA ILE A 374 22.11 9.19 7.69
C ILE A 374 22.29 8.37 8.99
N ASP A 375 23.53 8.02 9.37
CA ASP A 375 23.82 7.18 10.54
C ASP A 375 23.84 7.98 11.85
N GLU A 376 22.66 8.30 12.34
CA GLU A 376 22.46 8.97 13.64
C GLU A 376 21.82 8.06 14.70
N SER A 377 21.85 6.72 14.51
CA SER A 377 21.43 5.75 15.54
C SER A 377 22.18 5.91 16.89
N ARG A 378 23.26 6.71 16.88
CA ARG A 378 24.12 7.15 17.99
C ARG A 378 23.42 7.76 19.21
N ALA A 379 22.17 8.21 19.11
CA ALA A 379 21.54 9.02 20.17
C ALA A 379 20.50 8.31 21.06
N MET A 380 20.19 7.01 20.87
CA MET A 380 18.98 6.41 21.45
C MET A 380 19.14 5.45 22.64
N VAL A 381 20.27 5.40 23.35
CA VAL A 381 20.40 4.52 24.54
C VAL A 381 21.08 5.25 25.71
N PRO A 382 20.58 5.11 26.96
CA PRO A 382 21.30 5.55 28.16
C PRO A 382 22.65 4.82 28.24
N ASN A 383 23.73 5.61 28.32
CA ASN A 383 25.05 5.11 28.69
C ASN A 383 24.95 4.43 30.06
N GLU A 384 25.10 3.11 30.11
CA GLU A 384 25.63 2.31 31.25
C GLU A 384 25.31 0.83 31.03
N SER A 385 26.08 0.12 30.21
CA SER A 385 26.09 -1.34 30.20
C SER A 385 27.48 -1.87 29.87
N PRO A 386 27.95 -2.93 30.54
CA PRO A 386 29.22 -3.56 30.22
C PRO A 386 29.10 -4.28 28.87
N ALA A 387 29.65 -3.66 27.82
CA ALA A 387 29.60 -4.18 26.46
C ALA A 387 30.82 -5.09 26.13
N ILE A 388 30.62 -6.07 25.25
CA ILE A 388 31.68 -6.94 24.71
C ILE A 388 32.65 -6.07 23.91
N ALA A 389 33.90 -5.98 24.34
CA ALA A 389 34.92 -5.16 23.70
C ALA A 389 35.11 -5.54 22.22
N THR A 390 34.69 -4.65 21.34
CA THR A 390 35.12 -4.59 19.95
C THR A 390 36.07 -3.42 19.82
N ASP A 391 37.13 -3.54 19.00
CA ASP A 391 38.11 -2.45 18.76
C ASP A 391 37.48 -1.20 18.06
N GLY A 392 36.17 -1.20 17.84
CA GLY A 392 35.36 -0.05 17.48
C GLY A 392 34.42 0.35 18.63
N ASN A 393 34.32 1.66 18.85
CA ASN A 393 33.46 2.34 19.82
C ASN A 393 32.05 1.69 19.93
N LEU A 394 31.70 1.15 21.10
CA LEU A 394 30.38 0.56 21.41
C LEU A 394 29.36 1.65 21.78
N SER A 395 29.10 2.59 20.88
CA SER A 395 27.98 3.53 21.04
C SER A 395 26.73 3.00 20.35
N SER A 396 25.61 2.95 21.09
CA SER A 396 24.20 2.78 20.65
C SER A 396 23.83 1.48 19.91
N THR A 397 22.60 0.98 20.14
CA THR A 397 21.95 -0.22 19.56
C THR A 397 22.70 -0.92 18.40
N PRO A 398 23.24 -2.15 18.59
CA PRO A 398 23.93 -2.91 17.53
C PRO A 398 23.09 -3.18 16.29
N ASN A 399 21.76 -3.14 16.41
CA ASN A 399 20.83 -3.16 15.30
C ASN A 399 19.85 -1.96 15.44
N PRO A 400 19.89 -0.97 14.53
CA PRO A 400 19.06 0.24 14.62
C PRO A 400 17.55 -0.04 14.54
N TRP A 401 17.14 -1.18 13.96
CA TRP A 401 15.74 -1.56 13.89
C TRP A 401 15.08 -1.71 15.28
N PHE A 402 15.82 -2.08 16.32
CA PHE A 402 15.23 -2.20 17.66
C PHE A 402 14.70 -0.86 18.18
N ALA A 403 15.45 0.22 18.02
CA ALA A 403 15.01 1.55 18.43
C ALA A 403 13.85 2.06 17.55
N ILE A 404 13.94 1.85 16.23
CA ILE A 404 12.91 2.27 15.27
C ILE A 404 11.58 1.56 15.55
N ILE A 405 11.59 0.24 15.71
CA ILE A 405 10.38 -0.54 16.00
C ILE A 405 9.84 -0.21 17.39
N GLN A 406 10.71 0.00 18.39
CA GLN A 406 10.26 0.44 19.71
C GLN A 406 9.54 1.79 19.63
N GLN A 407 10.07 2.77 18.91
CA GLN A 407 9.39 4.07 18.72
C GLN A 407 8.04 3.88 18.05
N ALA A 408 7.98 3.08 16.98
CA ALA A 408 6.77 2.81 16.22
C ALA A 408 5.66 2.16 17.06
N LEU A 409 6.01 1.26 17.99
CA LEU A 409 5.05 0.57 18.86
C LEU A 409 4.37 1.48 19.90
N PHE A 410 5.05 2.54 20.34
CA PHE A 410 4.54 3.44 21.38
C PHE A 410 3.94 4.74 20.84
N HIS A 411 4.14 5.05 19.56
CA HIS A 411 3.66 6.29 18.98
C HIS A 411 2.16 6.18 18.64
N PRO A 412 1.33 7.21 18.93
CA PRO A 412 -0.11 7.15 18.71
C PRO A 412 -0.52 7.24 17.22
N ASP A 413 0.38 7.69 16.35
CA ASP A 413 0.12 7.76 14.90
C ASP A 413 0.20 6.38 14.25
N ASP A 414 -0.93 5.92 13.74
CA ASP A 414 -1.07 4.62 13.09
C ASP A 414 -0.19 4.50 11.84
N HIS A 415 0.04 5.60 11.12
CA HIS A 415 0.84 5.59 9.90
C HIS A 415 2.32 5.31 10.18
N LEU A 416 2.86 5.79 11.30
CA LEU A 416 4.26 5.51 11.65
C LEU A 416 4.51 4.00 11.79
N CYS A 417 3.67 3.28 12.52
CA CYS A 417 3.87 1.83 12.70
C CYS A 417 3.71 1.06 11.39
N LYS A 418 2.76 1.46 10.53
CA LYS A 418 2.57 0.90 9.18
C LYS A 418 3.82 1.11 8.31
N THR A 419 4.37 2.32 8.29
CA THR A 419 5.56 2.65 7.50
C THR A 419 6.80 1.89 7.98
N GLN A 420 7.05 1.87 9.30
CA GLN A 420 8.21 1.17 9.84
C GLN A 420 8.11 -0.35 9.68
N ARG A 421 6.91 -0.92 9.80
CA ARG A 421 6.64 -2.33 9.47
C ARG A 421 6.99 -2.65 8.02
N ALA A 422 6.54 -1.84 7.07
CA ALA A 422 6.81 -2.06 5.65
C ALA A 422 8.31 -1.97 5.33
N LEU A 423 8.99 -0.93 5.83
CA LEU A 423 10.42 -0.73 5.60
C LEU A 423 11.28 -1.80 6.27
N ALA A 424 10.93 -2.23 7.48
CA ALA A 424 11.61 -3.34 8.15
C ALA A 424 11.51 -4.63 7.35
N TYR A 425 10.33 -4.91 6.78
CA TYR A 425 10.14 -6.08 5.94
C TYR A 425 10.94 -5.99 4.63
N TYR A 426 10.95 -4.84 3.95
CA TYR A 426 11.75 -4.66 2.74
C TYR A 426 13.25 -4.76 3.03
N ALA A 427 13.71 -4.26 4.18
CA ALA A 427 15.08 -4.46 4.61
C ALA A 427 15.42 -5.93 4.89
N ALA A 428 14.47 -6.72 5.41
CA ALA A 428 14.67 -8.16 5.60
C ALA A 428 14.81 -8.91 4.27
N LEU A 429 14.06 -8.50 3.23
CA LEU A 429 14.14 -9.12 1.90
C LEU A 429 15.35 -8.66 1.09
N TYR A 430 15.64 -7.36 1.11
CA TYR A 430 16.50 -6.69 0.14
C TYR A 430 17.68 -5.95 0.78
N GLY A 431 17.77 -5.90 2.11
CA GLY A 431 18.76 -5.10 2.83
C GLY A 431 20.21 -5.53 2.61
N THR A 432 20.45 -6.77 2.19
CA THR A 432 21.78 -7.30 1.86
C THR A 432 22.16 -7.09 0.39
N ARG A 433 21.27 -6.51 -0.42
CA ARG A 433 21.50 -6.26 -1.84
C ARG A 433 22.62 -5.23 -2.03
N PRO A 434 23.73 -5.57 -2.69
CA PRO A 434 24.79 -4.62 -2.95
C PRO A 434 24.39 -3.61 -4.05
N GLY A 435 25.05 -2.46 -4.06
CA GLY A 435 24.91 -1.48 -5.14
C GLY A 435 25.48 -1.98 -6.48
N GLY A 436 25.12 -1.31 -7.57
CA GLY A 436 25.67 -1.57 -8.90
C GLY A 436 25.17 -2.87 -9.57
N GLN A 437 24.03 -3.42 -9.13
CA GLN A 437 23.45 -4.61 -9.77
C GLN A 437 22.88 -4.30 -11.16
N ALA A 438 23.08 -5.24 -12.09
CA ALA A 438 22.83 -5.06 -13.52
C ALA A 438 21.37 -4.70 -13.86
N ASP A 439 20.42 -5.22 -13.09
CA ASP A 439 18.98 -4.97 -13.24
C ASP A 439 18.58 -3.55 -12.83
N PHE A 440 19.39 -2.82 -12.05
CA PHE A 440 19.19 -1.40 -11.75
C PHE A 440 20.09 -0.51 -12.62
N THR A 441 21.38 -0.83 -12.76
CA THR A 441 22.32 -0.05 -13.59
C THR A 441 21.92 -0.02 -15.06
N GLY A 442 21.22 -1.07 -15.51
CA GLY A 442 20.72 -1.18 -16.87
C GLY A 442 19.47 -0.35 -17.13
N THR A 443 18.87 0.30 -16.14
CA THR A 443 17.61 1.05 -16.29
C THR A 443 17.83 2.49 -16.72
N GLU A 444 16.77 3.18 -17.14
CA GLU A 444 16.81 4.59 -17.54
C GLU A 444 16.82 5.57 -16.36
N LEU A 445 16.69 5.07 -15.11
CA LEU A 445 16.62 5.88 -13.90
C LEU A 445 18.01 6.44 -13.54
N PRO A 446 18.20 7.77 -13.56
CA PRO A 446 19.49 8.37 -13.27
C PRO A 446 19.98 8.05 -11.85
N GLY A 447 21.21 7.57 -11.72
CA GLY A 447 21.81 7.24 -10.43
C GLY A 447 21.39 5.89 -9.85
N ALA A 448 20.61 5.08 -10.58
CA ALA A 448 20.15 3.76 -10.12
C ALA A 448 21.31 2.81 -9.78
N GLU A 449 22.51 3.02 -10.32
CA GLU A 449 23.72 2.27 -9.96
C GLU A 449 24.13 2.42 -8.50
N LYS A 450 23.68 3.50 -7.82
CA LYS A 450 23.96 3.77 -6.41
C LYS A 450 22.95 3.14 -5.45
N LEU A 451 21.82 2.63 -5.96
CA LEU A 451 20.81 1.99 -5.12
C LEU A 451 21.36 0.69 -4.52
N ASP A 452 21.35 0.59 -3.20
CA ASP A 452 21.66 -0.61 -2.44
C ASP A 452 20.62 -0.85 -1.33
N GLY A 453 20.69 -2.03 -0.71
CA GLY A 453 19.74 -2.48 0.31
C GLY A 453 19.60 -1.56 1.53
N THR A 454 20.54 -0.64 1.76
CA THR A 454 20.45 0.33 2.86
C THR A 454 19.36 1.38 2.65
N LEU A 455 18.77 1.49 1.44
CA LEU A 455 17.64 2.38 1.14
C LEU A 455 16.55 2.31 2.22
N PHE A 456 16.13 1.10 2.58
CA PHE A 456 15.01 0.88 3.48
C PHE A 456 15.32 1.30 4.92
N LEU A 457 16.54 1.04 5.39
CA LEU A 457 16.99 1.49 6.72
C LEU A 457 17.13 3.01 6.76
N ARG A 458 17.71 3.62 5.72
CA ARG A 458 17.83 5.09 5.61
C ARG A 458 16.46 5.76 5.61
N ALA A 459 15.51 5.22 4.84
CA ALA A 459 14.12 5.68 4.84
C ALA A 459 13.46 5.56 6.22
N ALA A 460 13.69 4.45 6.92
CA ALA A 460 13.15 4.20 8.25
C ALA A 460 13.72 5.17 9.29
N GLN A 461 15.02 5.44 9.25
CA GLN A 461 15.70 6.40 10.12
C GLN A 461 15.21 7.84 9.88
N LEU A 462 15.09 8.26 8.62
CA LEU A 462 14.55 9.58 8.27
C LEU A 462 13.11 9.75 8.77
N THR A 463 12.29 8.70 8.61
CA THR A 463 10.91 8.68 9.09
C THR A 463 10.88 8.73 10.63
N ALA A 464 11.67 7.91 11.33
CA ALA A 464 11.75 7.92 12.79
C ALA A 464 12.15 9.31 13.34
N LYS A 465 13.18 9.92 12.74
CA LYS A 465 13.68 11.25 13.10
C LYS A 465 12.64 12.35 12.92
N HIS A 466 11.80 12.27 11.88
CA HIS A 466 10.71 13.22 11.67
C HIS A 466 9.74 13.26 12.86
N PHE A 467 9.49 12.10 13.48
CA PHE A 467 8.61 11.96 14.65
C PHE A 467 9.31 12.24 15.98
N GLU A 468 10.62 12.05 16.10
CA GLU A 468 11.37 12.42 17.30
C GLU A 468 11.29 13.91 17.60
N LEU A 469 11.34 14.75 16.56
CA LEU A 469 11.22 16.20 16.68
C LEU A 469 9.89 16.66 17.29
N ARG A 470 8.91 15.77 17.42
CA ARG A 470 7.54 16.05 17.89
C ARG A 470 7.15 15.26 19.14
N ARG A 471 8.11 14.54 19.75
CA ARG A 471 7.86 13.70 20.93
C ARG A 471 7.38 14.55 22.11
N GLY A 472 6.16 14.29 22.58
CA GLY A 472 5.55 14.98 23.72
C GLY A 472 4.65 16.16 23.36
N GLU A 473 4.51 16.48 22.07
CA GLU A 473 3.52 17.45 21.60
C GLU A 473 2.12 16.81 21.57
N LYS A 474 1.09 17.56 22.01
CA LYS A 474 -0.31 17.16 21.81
C LYS A 474 -0.71 17.58 20.41
N TYR A 475 -1.03 16.60 19.58
CA TYR A 475 -1.41 16.84 18.19
C TYR A 475 -2.78 17.47 18.08
N THR A 476 -2.91 18.44 17.17
CA THR A 476 -4.18 19.06 16.79
C THR A 476 -4.30 18.97 15.28
N VAL A 477 -5.52 19.15 14.75
CA VAL A 477 -5.77 19.23 13.29
C VAL A 477 -4.92 20.34 12.63
N GLU A 478 -4.48 21.34 13.39
CA GLU A 478 -3.68 22.48 12.93
C GLU A 478 -2.17 22.18 12.83
N THR A 479 -1.71 21.07 13.42
CA THR A 479 -0.29 20.65 13.41
C THR A 479 -0.19 19.18 12.96
N PRO A 480 -0.44 18.88 11.67
CA PRO A 480 -0.51 17.51 11.21
C PRO A 480 0.87 16.85 11.28
N LEU A 481 0.91 15.58 11.68
CA LEU A 481 2.13 14.82 11.92
C LEU A 481 2.98 14.60 10.68
N TRP A 482 2.33 14.42 9.53
CA TRP A 482 2.94 14.24 8.23
C TRP A 482 2.90 15.52 7.41
N ASP A 483 3.72 15.56 6.36
CA ASP A 483 3.75 16.68 5.42
C ASP A 483 2.78 16.44 4.26
N TYR A 484 2.27 17.51 3.64
CA TYR A 484 1.24 17.48 2.59
C TYR A 484 1.64 18.32 1.37
#